data_AF-K2B5J8-F1
#
_entry.id   AF-K2B5J8-F1
#
_cell.length_a   1.000
_cell.length_b   1.000
_cell.length_c   1.000
_cell.angle_alpha   90.00
_cell.angle_beta   90.00
_cell.angle_gamma   90.00
#
_symmetry.space_group_name_H-M   'P 1'
#
loop_
_entity.id
_entity.type
_entity.pdbx_description
1 polymer ?
#
loop_
_entity_poly.entity_id
_entity_poly.type
_entity_poly.pdbx_seq_one_letter_code
_entity_poly.pdbx_strand_id
1 'polypeptide(L)'
;MKTICRRENHSLEDIPLSETESMNFEGLLAARLEFNRAVQKEMRIMYRDGSVPCETILQSYRLMIDYGVYSRWIAQIYPENAVKNNYYTLIAGGALKRSNEINLQELLSWRPQRTFEIWSGVSFDEGYPAAGGRVLSPLEYELLLLCSAKIKLSEVIDSAFEKYGRLFDCRGEFDIKAAAILAEFENNGWMAYSRF
;
A
#
# COMPACT_ATOMS: atom_id res chain seq x y z
N MET A 1 47.16 16.26 4.46
CA MET A 1 46.56 15.68 3.23
C MET A 1 45.05 15.79 3.36
N LYS A 2 44.38 16.58 2.52
CA LYS A 2 42.93 16.84 2.60
C LYS A 2 42.19 15.69 1.92
N THR A 3 41.54 14.83 2.69
CA THR A 3 40.59 13.85 2.17
C THR A 3 39.26 14.57 1.94
N ILE A 4 38.95 14.85 0.68
CA ILE A 4 37.63 15.31 0.24
C ILE A 4 37.01 14.15 -0.55
N CYS A 5 36.21 13.34 0.12
CA CYS A 5 35.05 12.71 -0.49
C CYS A 5 34.13 12.24 0.64
N ARG A 6 33.24 13.13 1.06
CA ARG A 6 32.09 12.77 1.87
C ARG A 6 31.09 12.13 0.89
N ARG A 7 30.86 10.82 0.98
CA ARG A 7 29.69 10.19 0.39
C ARG A 7 28.88 9.59 1.52
N GLU A 8 27.86 10.36 1.88
CA GLU A 8 26.74 9.96 2.72
C GLU A 8 25.96 8.87 1.99
N ASN A 9 25.77 7.71 2.62
CA ASN A 9 24.50 6.99 2.73
C ASN A 9 24.70 5.65 3.45
N HIS A 10 24.51 5.70 4.77
CA HIS A 10 24.65 4.56 5.66
C HIS A 10 23.72 3.39 5.25
N SER A 11 24.35 2.30 4.82
CA SER A 11 23.76 0.98 4.55
C SER A 11 24.80 -0.08 4.95
N LEU A 12 24.40 -1.36 5.07
CA LEU A 12 25.30 -2.53 5.20
C LEU A 12 26.37 -2.63 4.07
N GLU A 13 26.36 -1.67 3.16
CA GLU A 13 27.14 -1.56 1.94
C GLU A 13 28.41 -0.70 2.07
N ASP A 14 28.56 0.03 3.18
CA ASP A 14 29.67 0.96 3.44
C ASP A 14 30.91 0.29 4.07
N ILE A 15 30.93 -1.04 4.19
CA ILE A 15 32.14 -1.74 4.61
C ILE A 15 33.07 -1.83 3.40
N PRO A 16 34.27 -1.21 3.44
CA PRO A 16 35.23 -1.35 2.36
C PRO A 16 35.61 -2.83 2.22
N LEU A 17 35.35 -3.40 1.05
CA LEU A 17 35.81 -4.75 0.74
C LEU A 17 37.31 -4.67 0.44
N SER A 18 38.11 -5.38 1.22
CA SER A 18 39.53 -5.58 0.97
C SER A 18 39.78 -7.03 0.63
N GLU A 19 40.67 -7.27 -0.33
CA GLU A 19 41.06 -8.63 -0.72
C GLU A 19 41.62 -9.39 0.47
N THR A 20 41.42 -10.71 0.47
CA THR A 20 41.95 -11.63 1.48
C THR A 20 42.81 -12.68 0.81
N GLU A 21 43.67 -13.36 1.55
CA GLU A 21 44.47 -14.48 1.02
C GLU A 21 43.60 -15.59 0.40
N SER A 22 42.36 -15.75 0.89
CA SER A 22 41.41 -16.76 0.42
C SER A 22 40.47 -16.30 -0.71
N MET A 23 40.30 -14.98 -0.93
CA MET A 23 39.31 -14.46 -1.86
C MET A 23 39.75 -13.11 -2.44
N ASN A 24 39.83 -13.04 -3.77
CA ASN A 24 40.11 -11.82 -4.52
C ASN A 24 38.90 -10.87 -4.52
N PHE A 25 39.12 -9.64 -5.01
CA PHE A 25 38.08 -8.60 -5.01
C PHE A 25 36.82 -9.00 -5.79
N GLU A 26 36.97 -9.66 -6.94
CA GLU A 26 35.84 -10.12 -7.76
C GLU A 26 35.00 -11.17 -7.04
N GLY A 27 35.65 -12.13 -6.36
CA GLY A 27 34.97 -13.13 -5.54
C GLY A 27 34.22 -12.51 -4.37
N LEU A 28 34.81 -11.50 -3.71
CA LEU A 28 34.16 -10.77 -2.63
C LEU A 28 32.93 -9.99 -3.11
N LEU A 29 33.02 -9.34 -4.28
CA LEU A 29 31.88 -8.65 -4.90
C LEU A 29 30.76 -9.63 -5.27
N ALA A 30 31.10 -10.78 -5.85
CA ALA A 30 30.13 -11.82 -6.21
C ALA A 30 29.41 -12.35 -4.96
N ALA A 31 30.15 -12.70 -3.90
CA ALA A 31 29.59 -13.16 -2.64
C ALA A 31 28.67 -12.10 -1.98
N ARG A 32 29.08 -10.82 -2.01
CA ARG A 32 28.25 -9.71 -1.52
C ARG A 32 26.94 -9.58 -2.30
N LEU A 33 26.99 -9.70 -3.63
CA LEU A 33 25.81 -9.63 -4.48
C LEU A 33 24.85 -10.80 -4.19
N GLU A 34 25.38 -12.00 -4.02
CA GLU A 34 24.61 -13.19 -3.64
C GLU A 34 23.93 -13.01 -2.29
N PHE A 35 24.67 -12.55 -1.28
CA PHE A 35 24.13 -12.26 0.05
C PHE A 35 23.01 -11.21 -0.01
N ASN A 36 23.21 -10.10 -0.72
CA ASN A 36 22.19 -9.07 -0.85
C ASN A 36 20.93 -9.58 -1.56
N ARG A 37 21.07 -10.45 -2.57
CA ARG A 37 19.93 -11.10 -3.23
C ARG A 37 19.17 -12.02 -2.28
N ALA A 38 19.89 -12.79 -1.45
CA ALA A 38 19.28 -13.63 -0.43
C ALA A 38 18.50 -12.80 0.60
N VAL A 39 19.09 -11.72 1.11
CA VAL A 39 18.42 -10.80 2.04
C VAL A 39 17.18 -10.17 1.40
N GLN A 40 17.27 -9.65 0.18
CA GLN A 40 16.12 -9.09 -0.53
C GLN A 40 15.00 -10.13 -0.73
N LYS A 41 15.35 -11.38 -1.05
CA LYS A 41 14.39 -12.47 -1.18
C LYS A 41 13.63 -12.71 0.13
N GLU A 42 14.33 -12.76 1.26
CA GLU A 42 13.69 -12.90 2.58
C GLU A 42 12.81 -11.69 2.91
N MET A 43 13.28 -10.46 2.62
CA MET A 43 12.49 -9.24 2.82
C MET A 43 11.18 -9.28 2.01
N ARG A 44 11.21 -9.76 0.76
CA ARG A 44 10.00 -9.94 -0.06
C ARG A 44 9.04 -10.96 0.55
N ILE A 45 9.56 -12.08 1.03
CA ILE A 45 8.75 -13.12 1.68
C ILE A 45 8.09 -12.52 2.93
N MET A 46 8.85 -11.86 3.81
CA MET A 46 8.31 -11.19 5.00
C MET A 46 7.24 -10.15 4.66
N TYR A 47 7.44 -9.37 3.60
CA TYR A 47 6.46 -8.36 3.18
C TYR A 47 5.19 -8.98 2.63
N ARG A 48 5.31 -9.99 1.75
CA ARG A 48 4.18 -10.71 1.17
C ARG A 48 3.36 -11.43 2.23
N ASP A 49 4.03 -12.06 3.18
CA ASP A 49 3.40 -12.87 4.23
C ASP A 49 2.81 -11.99 5.36
N GLY A 50 2.98 -10.66 5.29
CA GLY A 50 2.41 -9.71 6.25
C GLY A 50 3.16 -9.63 7.58
N SER A 51 4.38 -10.18 7.65
CA SER A 51 5.21 -10.21 8.86
C SER A 51 5.77 -8.85 9.27
N VAL A 52 5.69 -7.84 8.38
CA VAL A 52 6.08 -6.45 8.69
C VAL A 52 4.84 -5.67 9.14
N PRO A 53 4.80 -5.18 10.40
CA PRO A 53 3.65 -4.43 10.89
C PRO A 53 3.36 -3.18 10.07
N CYS A 54 2.07 -2.87 9.88
CA CYS A 54 1.60 -1.70 9.13
C CYS A 54 2.23 -0.39 9.66
N GLU A 55 2.28 -0.20 10.98
CA GLU A 55 2.89 0.98 11.59
C GLU A 55 4.39 1.11 11.29
N THR A 56 5.12 0.00 11.19
CA THR A 56 6.55 -0.02 10.82
C THR A 56 6.74 0.42 9.37
N ILE A 57 5.86 -0.01 8.48
CA ILE A 57 5.86 0.41 7.07
C ILE A 57 5.57 1.91 6.99
N LEU A 58 4.50 2.37 7.62
CA LEU A 58 4.13 3.79 7.66
C LEU A 58 5.25 4.66 8.24
N GLN A 59 5.91 4.22 9.31
CA GLN A 59 7.05 4.91 9.88
C GLN A 59 8.20 5.03 8.88
N SER A 60 8.46 3.99 8.09
CA SER A 60 9.49 4.03 7.04
C SER A 60 9.16 5.06 5.97
N TYR A 61 7.90 5.16 5.54
CA TYR A 61 7.48 6.19 4.59
C TYR A 61 7.55 7.60 5.19
N ARG A 62 7.13 7.79 6.46
CA ARG A 62 7.25 9.07 7.15
C ARG A 62 8.71 9.52 7.25
N LEU A 63 9.61 8.62 7.63
CA LEU A 63 11.05 8.92 7.70
C LEU A 63 11.63 9.34 6.34
N MET A 64 11.20 8.70 5.26
CA MET A 64 11.56 9.11 3.91
C MET A 64 10.98 10.49 3.56
N ILE A 65 9.69 10.73 3.80
CA ILE A 65 9.01 11.96 3.40
C ILE A 65 9.51 13.17 4.21
N ASP A 66 9.62 13.03 5.53
CA ASP A 66 9.92 14.13 6.44
C ASP A 66 11.43 14.43 6.51
N TYR A 67 12.28 13.42 6.34
CA TYR A 67 13.73 13.52 6.59
C TYR A 67 14.61 13.00 5.45
N GLY A 68 14.04 12.47 4.36
CA GLY A 68 14.82 11.89 3.27
C GLY A 68 15.57 10.60 3.64
N VAL A 69 15.15 9.91 4.71
CA VAL A 69 15.80 8.67 5.15
C VAL A 69 15.34 7.50 4.30
N TYR A 70 16.26 6.93 3.52
CA TYR A 70 16.00 5.78 2.67
C TYR A 70 16.40 4.47 3.33
N SER A 71 15.58 3.44 3.13
CA SER A 71 15.90 2.06 3.49
C SER A 71 15.79 1.16 2.25
N ARG A 72 16.41 -0.02 2.30
CA ARG A 72 16.23 -1.04 1.25
C ARG A 72 14.76 -1.43 1.08
N TRP A 73 13.97 -1.40 2.16
CA TRP A 73 12.53 -1.65 2.09
C TRP A 73 11.82 -0.67 1.15
N ILE A 74 12.06 0.63 1.35
CA ILE A 74 11.48 1.71 0.55
C ILE A 74 12.00 1.69 -0.89
N ALA A 75 13.29 1.42 -1.08
CA ALA A 75 13.91 1.49 -2.40
C ALA A 75 13.61 0.26 -3.29
N GLN A 76 13.41 -0.93 -2.69
CA GLN A 76 13.45 -2.19 -3.44
C GLN A 76 12.29 -3.14 -3.15
N ILE A 77 11.61 -3.03 -2.01
CA ILE A 77 10.62 -4.04 -1.60
C ILE A 77 9.19 -3.49 -1.70
N TYR A 78 8.89 -2.40 -1.00
CA TYR A 78 7.53 -1.85 -0.97
C TYR A 78 7.00 -1.43 -2.35
N PRO A 79 7.81 -0.82 -3.24
CA PRO A 79 7.35 -0.41 -4.58
C PRO A 79 6.94 -1.58 -5.50
N GLU A 80 7.32 -2.83 -5.20
CA GLU A 80 6.95 -3.99 -6.02
C GLU A 80 5.42 -4.20 -6.09
N ASN A 81 4.69 -3.77 -5.05
CA ASN A 81 3.24 -3.68 -5.09
C ASN A 81 2.83 -2.20 -5.21
N ALA A 82 2.58 -1.73 -6.43
CA ALA A 82 2.26 -0.34 -6.71
C ALA A 82 1.04 0.18 -5.92
N VAL A 83 0.00 -0.65 -5.76
CA VAL A 83 -1.23 -0.28 -5.02
C VAL A 83 -0.92 -0.04 -3.55
N LYS A 84 -0.25 -0.99 -2.88
CA LYS A 84 0.13 -0.83 -1.48
C LYS A 84 1.16 0.29 -1.30
N ASN A 85 2.09 0.44 -2.23
CA ASN A 85 3.06 1.54 -2.21
C ASN A 85 2.36 2.91 -2.24
N ASN A 86 1.37 3.10 -3.12
CA ASN A 86 0.58 4.32 -3.17
C ASN A 86 -0.22 4.53 -1.90
N TYR A 87 -0.86 3.48 -1.38
CA TYR A 87 -1.59 3.53 -0.12
C TYR A 87 -0.72 4.04 1.02
N TYR A 88 0.45 3.42 1.26
CA TYR A 88 1.33 3.84 2.35
C TYR A 88 1.89 5.24 2.13
N THR A 89 2.18 5.62 0.88
CA THR A 89 2.64 6.98 0.55
C THR A 89 1.59 8.03 0.91
N LEU A 90 0.32 7.80 0.54
CA LEU A 90 -0.77 8.75 0.78
C LEU A 90 -1.14 8.86 2.27
N ILE A 91 -1.13 7.75 3.01
CA ILE A 91 -1.36 7.76 4.46
C ILE A 91 -0.19 8.44 5.19
N ALA A 92 1.06 8.08 4.86
CA ALA A 92 2.23 8.66 5.50
C ALA A 92 2.37 10.16 5.23
N GLY A 93 2.02 10.61 4.02
CA GLY A 93 1.96 12.03 3.65
C GLY A 93 0.75 12.79 4.22
N GLY A 94 -0.15 12.11 4.93
CA GLY A 94 -1.31 12.74 5.58
C GLY A 94 -2.45 13.14 4.63
N ALA A 95 -2.39 12.76 3.35
CA ALA A 95 -3.45 13.03 2.39
C ALA A 95 -4.70 12.17 2.67
N LEU A 96 -4.48 10.95 3.18
CA LEU A 96 -5.53 10.01 3.54
C LEU A 96 -5.40 9.60 5.01
N LYS A 97 -6.51 9.14 5.59
CA LYS A 97 -6.57 8.50 6.89
C LYS A 97 -7.26 7.15 6.82
N ARG A 98 -6.86 6.26 7.72
CA ARG A 98 -7.54 4.98 7.92
C ARG A 98 -8.84 5.18 8.69
N SER A 99 -9.81 4.30 8.50
CA SER A 99 -11.08 4.33 9.24
C SER A 99 -10.88 4.33 10.75
N ASN A 100 -9.89 3.58 11.25
CA ASN A 100 -9.57 3.49 12.68
C ASN A 100 -8.89 4.76 13.27
N GLU A 101 -8.45 5.68 12.42
CA GLU A 101 -7.88 6.98 12.80
C GLU A 101 -8.94 8.10 12.77
N ILE A 102 -10.17 7.78 12.38
CA ILE A 102 -11.29 8.70 12.23
C ILE A 102 -12.31 8.41 13.33
N ASN A 103 -12.89 9.46 13.91
CA ASN A 103 -14.01 9.29 14.84
C ASN A 103 -15.19 8.65 14.12
N LEU A 104 -15.73 7.55 14.67
CA LEU A 104 -16.87 6.83 14.10
C LEU A 104 -18.07 7.73 13.77
N GLN A 105 -18.33 8.75 14.59
CA GLN A 105 -19.43 9.70 14.35
C GLN A 105 -19.20 10.58 13.13
N GLU A 106 -17.94 10.78 12.75
CA GLU A 106 -17.57 11.61 11.61
C GLU A 106 -17.35 10.79 10.34
N LEU A 107 -17.08 9.48 10.43
CA LEU A 107 -16.65 8.64 9.31
C LEU A 107 -17.58 8.75 8.08
N LEU A 108 -18.90 8.81 8.31
CA LEU A 108 -19.89 8.97 7.23
C LEU A 108 -19.73 10.29 6.44
N SER A 109 -19.12 11.31 7.04
CA SER A 109 -18.82 12.61 6.41
C SER A 109 -17.50 12.63 5.64
N TRP A 110 -16.64 11.61 5.80
CA TRP A 110 -15.38 11.49 5.06
C TRP A 110 -15.62 10.92 3.67
N ARG A 111 -14.67 11.15 2.77
CA ARG A 111 -14.78 10.78 1.36
C ARG A 111 -13.88 9.56 1.10
N PRO A 112 -14.44 8.38 0.79
CA PRO A 112 -13.64 7.23 0.41
C PRO A 112 -12.87 7.52 -0.88
N GLN A 113 -11.57 7.25 -0.88
CA GLN A 113 -10.65 7.54 -1.96
C GLN A 113 -9.82 6.30 -2.28
N ARG A 114 -9.90 5.83 -3.54
CA ARG A 114 -9.01 4.80 -4.07
C ARG A 114 -7.56 5.26 -4.08
N THR A 115 -6.65 4.31 -3.91
CA THR A 115 -5.19 4.51 -3.98
C THR A 115 -4.59 4.19 -5.35
N PHE A 116 -5.46 3.80 -6.29
CA PHE A 116 -5.12 3.51 -7.67
C PHE A 116 -6.25 3.95 -8.61
N GLU A 117 -5.89 4.11 -9.88
CA GLU A 117 -6.85 4.38 -10.94
C GLU A 117 -7.48 3.09 -11.46
N ILE A 118 -8.78 3.10 -11.72
CA ILE A 118 -9.55 1.92 -12.15
C ILE A 118 -8.92 1.27 -13.40
N TRP A 119 -8.51 2.07 -14.38
CA TRP A 119 -7.89 1.57 -15.62
C TRP A 119 -6.55 0.85 -15.40
N SER A 120 -5.88 1.09 -14.27
CA SER A 120 -4.59 0.50 -13.93
C SER A 120 -4.68 -0.61 -12.88
N GLY A 121 -5.69 -0.58 -12.01
CA GLY A 121 -5.84 -1.51 -10.89
C GLY A 121 -6.98 -2.52 -11.03
N VAL A 122 -7.80 -2.41 -12.07
CA VAL A 122 -8.87 -3.37 -12.38
C VAL A 122 -8.63 -3.97 -13.76
N SER A 123 -8.53 -5.30 -13.83
CA SER A 123 -8.48 -6.07 -15.07
C SER A 123 -9.89 -6.50 -15.50
N PHE A 124 -10.09 -6.65 -16.81
CA PHE A 124 -11.30 -7.19 -17.44
C PHE A 124 -11.00 -8.38 -18.35
N ASP A 125 -9.82 -8.99 -18.22
CA ASP A 125 -9.29 -9.98 -19.18
C ASP A 125 -10.18 -11.23 -19.29
N GLU A 126 -10.91 -11.57 -18.22
CA GLU A 126 -11.84 -12.70 -18.17
C GLU A 126 -13.31 -12.28 -18.35
N GLY A 127 -13.56 -11.05 -18.83
CA GLY A 127 -14.91 -10.51 -19.05
C GLY A 127 -15.60 -9.97 -17.79
N TYR A 128 -14.96 -10.06 -16.63
CA TYR A 128 -15.45 -9.55 -15.35
C TYR A 128 -14.40 -8.63 -14.70
N PRO A 129 -14.82 -7.58 -13.96
CA PRO A 129 -13.88 -6.72 -13.25
C PRO A 129 -13.17 -7.50 -12.15
N ALA A 130 -11.84 -7.49 -12.14
CA ALA A 130 -11.02 -8.12 -11.12
C ALA A 130 -9.97 -7.14 -10.58
N ALA A 131 -9.82 -7.09 -9.25
CA ALA A 131 -8.80 -6.27 -8.58
C ALA A 131 -7.95 -7.17 -7.68
N GLY A 132 -6.63 -7.01 -7.73
CA GLY A 132 -5.70 -7.84 -6.96
C GLY A 132 -5.84 -9.35 -7.23
N GLY A 133 -6.26 -9.75 -8.44
CA GLY A 133 -6.51 -11.15 -8.81
C GLY A 133 -7.84 -11.72 -8.33
N ARG A 134 -8.70 -10.93 -7.68
CA ARG A 134 -10.03 -11.35 -7.22
C ARG A 134 -11.10 -10.74 -8.10
N VAL A 135 -11.99 -11.57 -8.65
CA VAL A 135 -13.19 -11.12 -9.37
C VAL A 135 -14.10 -10.36 -8.40
N LEU A 136 -14.57 -9.19 -8.82
CA LEU A 136 -15.48 -8.35 -8.06
C LEU A 136 -16.92 -8.64 -8.48
N SER A 137 -17.80 -8.81 -7.49
CA SER A 137 -19.24 -8.77 -7.73
C SER A 137 -19.68 -7.39 -8.24
N PRO A 138 -20.88 -7.27 -8.86
CA PRO A 138 -21.39 -5.98 -9.31
C PRO A 138 -21.46 -4.92 -8.21
N LEU A 139 -21.83 -5.29 -6.98
CA LEU A 139 -21.88 -4.38 -5.84
C LEU A 139 -20.48 -3.93 -5.41
N GLU A 140 -19.51 -4.86 -5.36
CA GLU A 140 -18.13 -4.53 -4.99
C GLU A 140 -17.50 -3.59 -6.01
N TYR A 141 -17.68 -3.86 -7.30
CA TYR A 141 -17.17 -2.99 -8.35
C TYR A 141 -17.82 -1.60 -8.29
N GLU A 142 -19.13 -1.50 -8.05
CA GLU A 142 -19.81 -0.21 -7.88
C GLU A 142 -19.27 0.58 -6.67
N LEU A 143 -19.17 -0.06 -5.51
CA LEU A 143 -18.62 0.58 -4.31
C LEU A 143 -17.19 1.05 -4.56
N LEU A 144 -16.39 0.21 -5.23
CA LEU A 144 -15.03 0.57 -5.59
C LEU A 144 -15.02 1.80 -6.51
N LEU A 145 -15.90 1.87 -7.53
CA LEU A 145 -16.07 3.02 -8.43
C LEU A 145 -16.51 4.31 -7.73
N LEU A 146 -17.35 4.20 -6.70
CA LEU A 146 -17.84 5.35 -5.94
C LEU A 146 -16.77 5.93 -4.99
N CYS A 147 -15.76 5.15 -4.59
CA CYS A 147 -14.61 5.57 -3.78
C CYS A 147 -13.64 6.51 -4.53
N SER A 148 -14.15 7.61 -5.09
CA SER A 148 -13.43 8.53 -5.97
C SER A 148 -12.97 9.82 -5.29
N ALA A 149 -13.10 9.91 -3.96
CA ALA A 149 -12.93 11.14 -3.17
C ALA A 149 -13.92 12.27 -3.52
N LYS A 150 -14.94 12.04 -4.37
CA LYS A 150 -15.86 13.11 -4.81
C LYS A 150 -17.07 13.30 -3.90
N ILE A 151 -17.50 12.23 -3.25
CA ILE A 151 -18.72 12.18 -2.43
C ILE A 151 -18.39 11.58 -1.07
N LYS A 152 -19.24 11.88 -0.08
CA LYS A 152 -19.11 11.38 1.28
C LYS A 152 -19.47 9.90 1.35
N LEU A 153 -18.97 9.22 2.38
CA LEU A 153 -19.26 7.81 2.61
C LEU A 153 -20.77 7.55 2.72
N SER A 154 -21.54 8.44 3.38
CA SER A 154 -23.00 8.31 3.41
C SER A 154 -23.61 8.30 2.00
N GLU A 155 -23.15 9.21 1.12
CA GLU A 155 -23.63 9.33 -0.25
C GLU A 155 -23.20 8.13 -1.12
N VAL A 156 -22.01 7.56 -0.86
CA VAL A 156 -21.56 6.30 -1.49
C VAL A 156 -22.52 5.16 -1.14
N ILE A 157 -22.83 5.00 0.15
CA ILE A 157 -23.70 3.93 0.64
C ILE A 157 -25.13 4.12 0.09
N ASP A 158 -25.67 5.34 0.13
CA ASP A 158 -26.99 5.66 -0.42
C ASP A 158 -27.08 5.38 -1.92
N SER A 159 -26.09 5.83 -2.70
CA SER A 159 -26.05 5.61 -4.15
C SER A 159 -25.98 4.13 -4.50
N ALA A 160 -25.18 3.36 -3.77
CA ALA A 160 -25.09 1.91 -3.96
C ALA A 160 -26.39 1.20 -3.53
N PHE A 161 -27.05 1.67 -2.47
CA PHE A 161 -28.34 1.14 -2.02
C PHE A 161 -29.46 1.39 -3.03
N GLU A 162 -29.53 2.56 -3.65
CA GLU A 162 -30.53 2.84 -4.68
C GLU A 162 -30.44 1.85 -5.85
N LYS A 163 -29.23 1.43 -6.23
CA LYS A 163 -29.00 0.52 -7.34
C LYS A 163 -29.18 -0.96 -6.97
N TYR A 164 -28.70 -1.36 -5.79
CA TYR A 164 -28.60 -2.76 -5.37
C TYR A 164 -29.45 -3.14 -4.16
N GLY A 165 -30.07 -2.18 -3.48
CA GLY A 165 -30.80 -2.41 -2.22
C GLY A 165 -31.98 -3.39 -2.33
N ARG A 166 -32.58 -3.50 -3.52
CA ARG A 166 -33.60 -4.50 -3.85
C ARG A 166 -33.12 -5.96 -3.81
N LEU A 167 -31.81 -6.20 -3.73
CA LEU A 167 -31.21 -7.53 -3.57
C LEU A 167 -31.10 -7.95 -2.09
N PHE A 168 -31.52 -7.09 -1.16
CA PHE A 168 -31.43 -7.29 0.29
C PHE A 168 -32.82 -7.18 0.91
N ASP A 169 -33.01 -7.82 2.07
CA ASP A 169 -34.30 -7.82 2.76
C ASP A 169 -34.61 -6.44 3.35
N CYS A 170 -33.58 -5.72 3.80
CA CYS A 170 -33.71 -4.38 4.36
C CYS A 170 -32.42 -3.54 4.22
N ARG A 171 -32.55 -2.24 4.49
CA ARG A 171 -31.41 -1.30 4.45
C ARG A 171 -30.28 -1.68 5.42
N GLY A 172 -30.62 -2.16 6.61
CA GLY A 172 -29.62 -2.53 7.62
C GLY A 172 -28.72 -3.69 7.16
N GLU A 173 -29.29 -4.68 6.47
CA GLU A 173 -28.53 -5.80 5.91
C GLU A 173 -27.56 -5.30 4.81
N PHE A 174 -28.04 -4.42 3.94
CA PHE A 174 -27.20 -3.78 2.93
C PHE A 174 -26.06 -2.99 3.56
N ASP A 175 -26.33 -2.16 4.56
CA ASP A 175 -25.33 -1.31 5.21
C ASP A 175 -24.22 -2.16 5.85
N ILE A 176 -24.57 -3.28 6.49
CA ILE A 176 -23.60 -4.24 7.05
C ILE A 176 -22.73 -4.82 5.93
N LYS A 177 -23.34 -5.24 4.81
CA LYS A 177 -22.61 -5.81 3.68
C LYS A 177 -21.69 -4.80 3.02
N ALA A 178 -22.17 -3.57 2.80
CA ALA A 178 -21.39 -2.49 2.21
C ALA A 178 -20.22 -2.10 3.12
N ALA A 179 -20.43 -1.98 4.43
CA ALA A 179 -19.36 -1.71 5.40
C ALA A 179 -18.30 -2.82 5.39
N ALA A 180 -18.70 -4.10 5.32
CA ALA A 180 -17.77 -5.22 5.22
C ALA A 180 -16.91 -5.17 3.94
N ILE A 181 -17.52 -4.84 2.80
CA ILE A 181 -16.80 -4.69 1.52
C ILE A 181 -15.79 -3.54 1.60
N LEU A 182 -16.20 -2.38 2.14
CA LEU A 182 -15.32 -1.22 2.27
C LEU A 182 -14.15 -1.47 3.23
N ALA A 183 -14.38 -2.21 4.32
CA ALA A 183 -13.32 -2.66 5.23
C ALA A 183 -12.33 -3.60 4.52
N GLU A 184 -12.81 -4.51 3.66
CA GLU A 184 -11.95 -5.36 2.83
C GLU A 184 -11.12 -4.53 1.85
N PHE A 185 -11.70 -3.51 1.21
CA PHE A 185 -10.96 -2.59 0.34
C PHE A 185 -9.87 -1.85 1.11
N GLU A 186 -10.14 -1.41 2.34
CA GLU A 186 -9.12 -0.79 3.19
C GLU A 186 -7.98 -1.74 3.50
N ASN A 187 -8.30 -2.97 3.90
CA ASN A 187 -7.33 -4.01 4.27
C ASN A 187 -6.43 -4.40 3.08
N ASN A 188 -6.97 -4.39 1.88
CA ASN A 188 -6.21 -4.62 0.65
C ASN A 188 -5.38 -3.39 0.23
N GLY A 189 -5.51 -2.27 0.92
CA GLY A 189 -4.85 -1.00 0.59
C GLY A 189 -5.45 -0.33 -0.64
N TRP A 190 -6.67 -0.69 -1.03
CA TRP A 190 -7.31 -0.20 -2.26
C TRP A 190 -7.94 1.16 -2.09
N MET A 191 -8.33 1.50 -0.87
CA MET A 191 -8.88 2.80 -0.53
C MET A 191 -8.54 3.19 0.90
N ALA A 192 -8.70 4.47 1.20
CA ALA A 192 -8.72 5.06 2.53
C ALA A 192 -9.61 6.32 2.47
N TYR A 193 -9.57 7.18 3.47
CA TYR A 193 -10.53 8.28 3.59
C TYR A 193 -9.83 9.64 3.50
N SER A 194 -10.34 10.50 2.61
CA SER A 194 -9.97 11.92 2.53
C SER A 194 -10.97 12.77 3.30
N ARG A 195 -10.49 13.88 3.87
CA ARG A 195 -11.36 14.90 4.49
C ARG A 195 -11.95 15.87 3.48
N PHE A 196 -11.24 16.12 2.38
CA PHE A 196 -11.56 17.13 1.38
C PHE A 196 -11.91 16.49 0.05
#